data_AF-A0A3S0H342-F1
#
_entry.id   AF-A0A3S0H342-F1
#
_cell.length_a   1.000
_cell.length_b   1.000
_cell.length_c   1.000
_cell.angle_alpha   90.00
_cell.angle_beta   90.00
_cell.angle_gamma   90.00
#
_symmetry.space_group_name_H-M   'P 1'
#
loop_
_entity.id
_entity.type
_entity.pdbx_description
1 polymer ?
#
loop_
_entity_poly.entity_id
_entity_poly.type
_entity_poly.pdbx_seq_one_letter_code
_entity_poly.pdbx_strand_id
1 'polypeptide(L)'
;KPRSRLFPSQLFSWNSALGSGMTMVAAFSVATCTFAIYGPLLLTTLHRIPILTTGYIIAAESIAWSILSILVANAPLHRERSIIVVGALMIACGIAGFAYTIPAGSIPLILLCALLQGGGFGVAWPFLTRVIVASAAPDEQTIASAAVPTMQRIGYAVGAAIAGIIANASGFSEGLSREAAATVAGWLFLAFVPLGIVGCLAALRMSSTANRPQMAAG
;
A
#
# COMPACT_ATOMS: atom_id res chain seq x y z
N LYS A 1 -17.07 23.71 18.52
CA LYS A 1 -16.17 22.79 17.79
C LYS A 1 -16.69 21.37 18.03
N PRO A 2 -16.81 20.50 17.01
CA PRO A 2 -17.38 19.17 17.22
C PRO A 2 -16.46 18.40 18.19
N ARG A 3 -17.05 17.83 19.25
CA ARG A 3 -16.35 17.08 20.32
C ARG A 3 -15.81 15.71 19.86
N SER A 4 -16.15 15.27 18.66
CA SER A 4 -15.74 13.99 18.07
C SER A 4 -15.25 14.22 16.63
N ARG A 5 -13.93 14.32 16.46
CA ARG A 5 -13.31 14.35 15.12
C ARG A 5 -12.89 12.94 14.74
N LEU A 6 -13.19 12.53 13.51
CA LEU A 6 -12.74 11.25 12.95
C LEU A 6 -11.25 11.27 12.57
N PHE A 7 -10.69 12.47 12.38
CA PHE A 7 -9.34 12.68 11.89
C PHE A 7 -8.62 13.77 12.71
N PRO A 8 -7.30 13.63 12.95
CA PRO A 8 -6.48 14.64 13.58
C PRO A 8 -6.40 15.93 12.76
N SER A 9 -6.06 17.03 13.45
CA SER A 9 -6.09 18.39 12.89
C SER A 9 -5.15 18.65 11.70
N GLN A 10 -4.08 17.87 11.53
CA GLN A 10 -3.09 18.01 10.44
C GLN A 10 -2.97 16.77 9.53
N LEU A 11 -4.10 16.23 9.09
CA LEU A 11 -4.20 14.95 8.37
C LEU A 11 -3.33 14.83 7.10
N PHE A 12 -3.14 15.92 6.34
CA PHE A 12 -2.37 15.93 5.09
C PHE A 12 -1.25 16.97 5.07
N SER A 13 -0.78 17.40 6.25
CA SER A 13 0.37 18.29 6.34
C SER A 13 1.65 17.52 6.03
N TRP A 14 2.24 17.70 4.85
CA TRP A 14 3.53 17.08 4.48
C TRP A 14 4.70 17.58 5.33
N ASN A 15 4.49 18.66 6.09
CA ASN A 15 5.44 19.21 7.04
C ASN A 15 5.42 18.45 8.39
N SER A 16 4.45 17.57 8.63
CA SER A 16 4.37 16.73 9.82
C SER A 16 4.55 15.25 9.46
N ALA A 17 5.13 14.49 10.40
CA ALA A 17 5.26 13.04 10.27
C ALA A 17 3.88 12.36 10.24
N LEU A 18 2.89 12.92 10.95
CA LEU A 18 1.50 12.47 10.89
C LEU A 18 0.92 12.60 9.48
N GLY A 19 1.02 13.78 8.85
CA GLY A 19 0.41 14.00 7.54
C GLY A 19 1.12 13.23 6.41
N SER A 20 2.44 13.11 6.50
CA SER A 20 3.22 12.26 5.59
C SER A 20 2.85 10.78 5.77
N GLY A 21 2.74 10.30 7.01
CA GLY A 21 2.33 8.92 7.31
C GLY A 21 0.91 8.60 6.82
N MET A 22 -0.05 9.51 7.02
CA MET A 22 -1.42 9.34 6.53
C MET A 22 -1.50 9.36 5.00
N THR A 23 -0.66 10.18 4.34
CA THR A 23 -0.50 10.15 2.89
C THR A 23 0.06 8.82 2.40
N MET A 24 1.05 8.27 3.10
CA MET A 24 1.60 6.94 2.82
C MET A 24 0.53 5.84 2.94
N VAL A 25 -0.28 5.86 4.02
CA VAL A 25 -1.40 4.93 4.21
C VAL A 25 -2.39 5.04 3.05
N ALA A 26 -2.83 6.24 2.70
CA ALA A 26 -3.79 6.46 1.63
C ALA A 26 -3.24 5.97 0.27
N ALA A 27 -2.03 6.38 -0.08
CA ALA A 27 -1.42 6.07 -1.37
C ALA A 27 -1.22 4.55 -1.56
N PHE A 28 -0.65 3.86 -0.58
CA PHE A 28 -0.44 2.42 -0.68
C PHE A 28 -1.75 1.64 -0.65
N SER A 29 -2.73 2.05 0.14
CA SER A 29 -4.03 1.35 0.18
C SER A 29 -4.76 1.45 -1.15
N VAL A 30 -4.76 2.62 -1.79
CA VAL A 30 -5.34 2.77 -3.14
C VAL A 30 -4.58 1.91 -4.14
N ALA A 31 -3.24 1.86 -4.04
CA ALA A 31 -2.39 1.18 -5.02
C ALA A 31 -2.43 -0.36 -4.96
N THR A 32 -2.59 -0.95 -3.77
CA THR A 32 -2.50 -2.42 -3.62
C THR A 32 -3.83 -3.15 -3.78
N CYS A 33 -4.94 -2.44 -3.65
CA CYS A 33 -6.30 -2.99 -3.80
C CYS A 33 -6.49 -3.74 -5.14
N THR A 34 -5.88 -3.21 -6.19
CA THR A 34 -5.98 -3.71 -7.56
C THR A 34 -5.54 -5.16 -7.72
N PHE A 35 -4.47 -5.57 -7.02
CA PHE A 35 -3.98 -6.95 -7.09
C PHE A 35 -4.97 -7.92 -6.46
N ALA A 36 -5.51 -7.59 -5.27
CA ALA A 36 -6.44 -8.44 -4.57
C ALA A 36 -7.76 -8.64 -5.34
N ILE A 37 -8.23 -7.62 -6.07
CA ILE A 37 -9.49 -7.68 -6.81
C ILE A 37 -9.32 -8.30 -8.20
N TYR A 38 -8.34 -7.82 -8.98
CA TYR A 38 -8.20 -8.19 -10.39
C TYR A 38 -7.09 -9.20 -10.67
N GLY A 39 -6.12 -9.36 -9.77
CA GLY A 39 -4.99 -10.29 -9.96
C GLY A 39 -5.44 -11.71 -10.27
N PRO A 40 -6.19 -12.38 -9.38
CA PRO A 40 -6.69 -13.75 -9.63
C PRO A 40 -7.55 -13.87 -10.90
N LEU A 41 -8.40 -12.88 -11.16
CA LEU A 41 -9.29 -12.86 -12.33
C LEU A 41 -8.49 -12.75 -13.64
N LEU A 42 -7.49 -11.86 -13.69
CA LEU A 42 -6.64 -11.69 -14.84
C LEU A 42 -5.77 -12.94 -15.08
N LEU A 43 -5.20 -13.52 -14.03
CA LEU A 43 -4.38 -14.73 -14.14
C LEU A 43 -5.17 -15.96 -14.61
N THR A 44 -6.38 -16.13 -14.10
CA THR A 44 -7.28 -17.21 -14.53
C THR A 44 -7.77 -17.00 -15.97
N THR A 45 -8.10 -15.76 -16.35
CA THR A 45 -8.66 -15.48 -17.68
C THR A 45 -7.60 -15.43 -18.79
N LEU A 46 -6.46 -14.77 -18.55
CA LEU A 46 -5.38 -14.61 -19.53
C LEU A 46 -4.54 -15.88 -19.68
N HIS A 47 -4.15 -16.45 -18.56
CA HIS A 47 -3.12 -17.49 -18.51
C HIS A 47 -3.68 -18.88 -18.21
N ARG A 48 -5.01 -18.98 -17.98
CA ARG A 48 -5.68 -20.22 -17.55
C ARG A 48 -5.03 -20.86 -16.32
N ILE A 49 -4.46 -20.02 -15.46
CA ILE A 49 -3.90 -20.45 -14.18
C ILE A 49 -5.07 -20.90 -13.30
N PRO A 50 -4.99 -22.05 -12.62
CA PRO A 50 -6.05 -22.51 -11.72
C PRO A 50 -6.34 -21.48 -10.62
N ILE A 51 -7.61 -21.31 -10.27
CA ILE A 51 -8.05 -20.41 -9.18
C ILE A 51 -7.36 -20.75 -7.85
N LEU A 52 -7.13 -22.04 -7.59
CA LEU A 52 -6.37 -22.54 -6.44
C LEU A 52 -4.96 -21.94 -6.37
N THR A 53 -4.24 -21.92 -7.49
CA THR A 53 -2.89 -21.36 -7.57
C THR A 53 -2.89 -19.86 -7.28
N THR A 54 -3.84 -19.12 -7.84
CA THR A 54 -3.98 -17.69 -7.54
C THR A 54 -4.32 -17.44 -6.07
N GLY A 55 -5.13 -18.32 -5.46
CA GLY A 55 -5.42 -18.30 -4.03
C GLY A 55 -4.18 -18.53 -3.16
N TYR A 56 -3.29 -19.45 -3.55
CA TYR A 56 -2.02 -19.65 -2.87
C TYR A 56 -1.10 -18.44 -2.93
N ILE A 57 -1.12 -17.67 -4.02
CA ILE A 57 -0.34 -16.43 -4.13
C ILE A 57 -0.84 -15.38 -3.13
N ILE A 58 -2.16 -15.18 -3.03
CA ILE A 58 -2.77 -14.25 -2.07
C ILE A 58 -2.52 -14.72 -0.62
N ALA A 59 -2.58 -16.03 -0.38
CA ALA A 59 -2.23 -16.60 0.92
C ALA A 59 -0.76 -16.34 1.27
N ALA A 60 0.15 -16.53 0.31
CA ALA A 60 1.58 -16.29 0.50
C ALA A 60 1.88 -14.81 0.80
N GLU A 61 1.20 -13.87 0.13
CA GLU A 61 1.25 -12.44 0.45
C GLU A 61 0.88 -12.17 1.93
N SER A 62 -0.24 -12.73 2.38
CA SER A 62 -0.74 -12.57 3.76
C SER A 62 0.21 -13.19 4.80
N ILE A 63 0.79 -14.34 4.48
CA ILE A 63 1.80 -15.01 5.31
C ILE A 63 3.08 -14.16 5.38
N ALA A 64 3.54 -13.63 4.25
CA ALA A 64 4.72 -12.77 4.20
C ALA A 64 4.56 -11.51 5.05
N TRP A 65 3.39 -10.88 5.01
CA TRP A 65 3.05 -9.78 5.93
C TRP A 65 3.26 -10.20 7.38
N SER A 66 2.62 -11.30 7.79
CA SER A 66 2.64 -11.75 9.18
C SER A 66 4.05 -12.08 9.65
N ILE A 67 4.80 -12.87 8.87
CA ILE A 67 6.17 -13.28 9.21
C ILE A 67 7.07 -12.05 9.29
N LEU A 68 7.07 -11.17 8.29
CA LEU A 68 7.95 -10.01 8.31
C LEU A 68 7.56 -9.02 9.42
N SER A 69 6.27 -8.86 9.74
CA SER A 69 5.82 -8.05 10.88
C SER A 69 6.35 -8.56 12.20
N ILE A 70 6.43 -9.88 12.38
CA ILE A 70 7.00 -10.50 13.59
C ILE A 70 8.51 -10.32 13.60
N LEU A 71 9.19 -10.56 12.47
CA LEU A 71 10.65 -10.43 12.37
C LEU A 71 11.13 -9.02 12.70
N VAL A 72 10.38 -8.00 12.30
CA VAL A 72 10.75 -6.62 12.59
C VAL A 72 10.26 -6.12 13.95
N ALA A 73 9.43 -6.88 14.69
CA ALA A 73 8.80 -6.40 15.92
C ALA A 73 9.81 -5.91 17.00
N ASN A 74 11.00 -6.52 17.05
CA ASN A 74 12.07 -6.17 18.00
C ASN A 74 13.12 -5.21 17.41
N ALA A 75 12.87 -4.60 16.25
CA ALA A 75 13.84 -3.71 15.65
C ALA A 75 14.02 -2.42 16.49
N PRO A 76 15.26 -1.91 16.60
CA PRO A 76 15.56 -0.80 17.49
C PRO A 76 14.99 0.53 16.98
N LEU A 77 14.65 1.43 17.92
CA LEU A 77 13.99 2.73 17.66
C LEU A 77 14.74 3.62 16.64
N HIS A 78 16.06 3.56 16.65
CA HIS A 78 16.89 4.35 15.72
C HIS A 78 16.78 3.88 14.26
N ARG A 79 16.30 2.65 14.01
CA ARG A 79 16.13 2.09 12.65
C ARG A 79 14.70 2.17 12.13
N GLU A 80 13.71 2.53 12.95
CA GLU A 80 12.28 2.52 12.56
C GLU A 80 12.05 3.24 11.23
N ARG A 81 12.68 4.40 11.04
CA ARG A 81 12.55 5.20 9.82
C ARG A 81 13.10 4.48 8.59
N SER A 82 14.31 3.91 8.70
CA SER A 82 14.90 3.14 7.61
C SER A 82 14.06 1.90 7.27
N ILE A 83 13.47 1.26 8.28
CA ILE A 83 12.61 0.09 8.12
C ILE A 83 11.32 0.46 7.39
N ILE A 84 10.70 1.60 7.72
CA ILE A 84 9.52 2.10 7.00
C ILE A 84 9.86 2.37 5.53
N VAL A 85 11.00 3.01 5.25
CA VAL A 85 11.42 3.30 3.87
C VAL A 85 11.69 2.01 3.10
N VAL A 86 12.37 1.03 3.71
CA VAL A 86 12.60 -0.29 3.10
C VAL A 86 11.27 -0.97 2.79
N GLY A 87 10.34 -1.03 3.75
CA GLY A 87 9.01 -1.62 3.53
C GLY A 87 8.22 -0.88 2.45
N ALA A 88 8.27 0.45 2.41
CA ALA A 88 7.65 1.25 1.35
C ALA A 88 8.22 0.93 -0.04
N LEU A 89 9.55 0.80 -0.15
CA LEU A 89 10.21 0.40 -1.39
C LEU A 89 9.82 -1.02 -1.81
N MET A 90 9.73 -1.96 -0.86
CA MET A 90 9.25 -3.32 -1.14
C MET A 90 7.83 -3.33 -1.71
N ILE A 91 6.91 -2.53 -1.13
CA ILE A 91 5.54 -2.39 -1.65
C ILE A 91 5.54 -1.82 -3.07
N ALA A 92 6.28 -0.72 -3.29
CA ALA A 92 6.35 -0.08 -4.61
C ALA A 92 6.97 -0.99 -5.67
N CYS A 93 8.02 -1.76 -5.33
CA CYS A 93 8.60 -2.77 -6.22
C CYS A 93 7.60 -3.89 -6.53
N GLY A 94 6.80 -4.33 -5.54
CA GLY A 94 5.72 -5.29 -5.77
C GLY A 94 4.67 -4.77 -6.76
N ILE A 95 4.18 -3.55 -6.56
CA ILE A 95 3.20 -2.89 -7.44
C ILE A 95 3.75 -2.74 -8.86
N ALA A 96 4.98 -2.19 -9.00
CA ALA A 96 5.62 -2.02 -10.30
C ALA A 96 5.90 -3.36 -10.98
N GLY A 97 6.29 -4.38 -10.21
CA GLY A 97 6.51 -5.72 -10.71
C GLY A 97 5.23 -6.33 -11.28
N PHE A 98 4.07 -6.16 -10.63
CA PHE A 98 2.79 -6.66 -11.15
C PHE A 98 2.42 -6.10 -12.53
N ALA A 99 2.81 -4.86 -12.85
CA ALA A 99 2.59 -4.28 -14.17
C ALA A 99 3.29 -5.05 -15.30
N TYR A 100 4.36 -5.79 -14.99
CA TYR A 100 5.08 -6.63 -15.93
C TYR A 100 4.73 -8.12 -15.77
N THR A 101 4.65 -8.61 -14.54
CA THR A 101 4.52 -10.05 -14.26
C THR A 101 3.14 -10.59 -14.54
N ILE A 102 2.08 -9.78 -14.37
CA ILE A 102 0.71 -10.19 -14.68
C ILE A 102 0.50 -10.35 -16.20
N PRO A 103 0.90 -9.40 -17.07
CA PRO A 103 0.89 -9.64 -18.52
C PRO A 103 1.77 -10.82 -18.96
N ALA A 104 2.93 -11.01 -18.33
CA ALA A 104 3.85 -12.09 -18.68
C ALA A 104 3.37 -13.48 -18.22
N GLY A 105 2.53 -13.57 -17.19
CA GLY A 105 1.95 -14.83 -16.69
C GLY A 105 2.90 -15.73 -15.90
N SER A 106 4.07 -15.22 -15.51
CA SER A 106 5.07 -16.00 -14.77
C SER A 106 4.72 -16.12 -13.30
N ILE A 107 4.18 -17.29 -12.90
CA ILE A 107 3.78 -17.58 -11.51
C ILE A 107 4.90 -17.29 -10.50
N PRO A 108 6.17 -17.70 -10.71
CA PRO A 108 7.24 -17.41 -9.75
C PRO A 108 7.50 -15.91 -9.57
N LEU A 109 7.42 -15.12 -10.64
CA LEU A 109 7.62 -13.68 -10.56
C LEU A 109 6.44 -12.98 -9.90
N ILE A 110 5.21 -13.42 -10.18
CA ILE A 110 4.00 -12.92 -9.52
C ILE A 110 4.08 -13.21 -8.01
N LEU A 111 4.49 -14.43 -7.64
CA LEU A 111 4.69 -14.79 -6.24
C LEU A 111 5.73 -13.90 -5.58
N LEU A 112 6.87 -13.63 -6.24
CA LEU A 112 7.87 -12.71 -5.72
C LEU A 112 7.31 -11.30 -5.50
N CYS A 113 6.54 -10.77 -6.45
CA CYS A 113 5.87 -9.47 -6.31
C CYS A 113 4.88 -9.44 -5.14
N ALA A 114 4.11 -10.52 -4.95
CA ALA A 114 3.16 -10.68 -3.85
C ALA A 114 3.87 -10.75 -2.50
N LEU A 115 4.96 -11.51 -2.40
CA LEU A 115 5.80 -11.58 -1.20
C LEU A 115 6.44 -10.22 -0.87
N LEU A 116 6.89 -9.46 -1.87
CA LEU A 116 7.41 -8.11 -1.70
C LEU A 116 6.33 -7.13 -1.22
N GLN A 117 5.12 -7.19 -1.79
CA GLN A 117 4.01 -6.33 -1.40
C GLN A 117 3.55 -6.62 0.04
N GLY A 118 3.17 -7.87 0.32
CA GLY A 118 2.70 -8.27 1.66
C GLY A 118 3.79 -8.12 2.70
N GLY A 119 5.01 -8.57 2.38
CA GLY A 119 6.17 -8.39 3.24
C GLY A 119 6.49 -6.93 3.53
N GLY A 120 6.43 -6.05 2.52
CA GLY A 120 6.68 -4.62 2.69
C GLY A 120 5.68 -3.96 3.63
N PHE A 121 4.39 -4.36 3.58
CA PHE A 121 3.42 -3.97 4.60
C PHE A 121 3.80 -4.52 5.98
N GLY A 122 4.15 -5.80 6.10
CA GLY A 122 4.61 -6.37 7.37
C GLY A 122 5.77 -5.61 8.00
N VAL A 123 6.75 -5.23 7.18
CA VAL A 123 7.93 -4.46 7.60
C VAL A 123 7.56 -3.03 8.02
N ALA A 124 6.76 -2.32 7.23
CA ALA A 124 6.49 -0.90 7.46
C ALA A 124 5.37 -0.62 8.48
N TRP A 125 4.33 -1.46 8.52
CA TRP A 125 3.06 -1.14 9.16
C TRP A 125 3.13 -0.90 10.68
N PRO A 126 3.85 -1.73 11.48
CA PRO A 126 3.96 -1.53 12.92
C PRO A 126 4.61 -0.18 13.26
N PHE A 127 5.69 0.16 12.56
CA PHE A 127 6.43 1.41 12.76
C PHE A 127 5.69 2.62 12.22
N LEU A 128 5.05 2.50 11.06
CA LEU A 128 4.23 3.55 10.47
C LEU A 128 3.14 3.99 11.44
N THR A 129 2.35 3.03 11.94
CA THR A 129 1.26 3.30 12.87
C THR A 129 1.78 3.95 14.15
N ARG A 130 2.89 3.44 14.69
CA ARG A 130 3.54 4.02 15.87
C ARG A 130 4.00 5.46 15.64
N VAL A 131 4.67 5.75 14.53
CA VAL A 131 5.15 7.10 14.18
C VAL A 131 3.97 8.06 14.01
N ILE A 132 2.89 7.64 13.35
CA ILE A 132 1.68 8.46 13.18
C ILE A 132 1.07 8.82 14.54
N VAL A 133 0.88 7.83 15.41
CA VAL A 133 0.28 8.05 16.75
C VAL A 133 1.18 8.90 17.63
N ALA A 134 2.49 8.64 17.66
CA ALA A 134 3.45 9.41 18.44
C ALA A 134 3.62 10.86 17.96
N SER A 135 3.30 11.13 16.68
CA SER A 135 3.36 12.48 16.10
C SER A 135 2.07 13.28 16.28
N ALA A 136 1.00 12.67 16.78
CA ALA A 136 -0.24 13.37 17.11
C ALA A 136 -0.09 14.16 18.42
N ALA A 137 -0.89 15.21 18.57
CA ALA A 137 -0.98 15.91 19.85
C ALA A 137 -1.40 14.92 20.97
N PRO A 138 -0.95 15.09 22.23
CA PRO A 138 -1.23 14.14 23.30
C PRO A 138 -2.73 13.82 23.50
N ASP A 139 -3.60 14.80 23.24
CA ASP A 139 -5.06 14.68 23.30
C ASP A 139 -5.70 14.07 22.03
N GLU A 140 -4.96 13.99 20.92
CA GLU A 140 -5.41 13.46 19.63
C GLU A 140 -4.85 12.06 19.30
N GLN A 141 -4.02 11.44 20.16
CA GLN A 141 -3.38 10.14 19.88
C GLN A 141 -4.38 9.00 19.63
N THR A 142 -5.45 8.93 20.42
CA THR A 142 -6.53 7.95 20.22
C THR A 142 -7.23 8.15 18.89
N ILE A 143 -7.45 9.39 18.49
CA ILE A 143 -8.06 9.74 17.19
C ILE A 143 -7.12 9.34 16.06
N ALA A 144 -5.82 9.62 16.19
CA ALA A 144 -4.82 9.24 15.19
C ALA A 144 -4.73 7.73 15.00
N SER A 145 -4.74 6.96 16.09
CA SER A 145 -4.74 5.49 16.05
C SER A 145 -5.97 4.93 15.31
N ALA A 146 -7.16 5.47 15.60
CA ALA A 146 -8.40 5.09 14.91
C ALA A 146 -8.47 5.58 13.44
N ALA A 147 -7.78 6.67 13.12
CA ALA A 147 -7.77 7.26 11.80
C ALA A 147 -6.97 6.43 10.77
N VAL A 148 -5.90 5.75 11.19
CA VAL A 148 -5.07 4.90 10.31
C VAL A 148 -5.88 3.82 9.59
N PRO A 149 -6.57 2.89 10.29
CA PRO A 149 -7.36 1.86 9.62
C PRO A 149 -8.57 2.44 8.87
N THR A 150 -9.13 3.56 9.34
CA THR A 150 -10.19 4.28 8.61
C THR A 150 -9.69 4.77 7.25
N MET A 151 -8.53 5.43 7.22
CA MET A 151 -7.92 5.93 5.99
C MET A 151 -7.55 4.80 5.04
N GLN A 152 -7.03 3.68 5.57
CA GLN A 152 -6.74 2.49 4.78
C GLN A 152 -8.00 1.95 4.08
N ARG A 153 -9.12 1.81 4.80
CA ARG A 153 -10.38 1.33 4.23
C ARG A 153 -10.91 2.28 3.16
N ILE A 154 -10.82 3.59 3.38
CA ILE A 154 -11.17 4.60 2.38
C ILE A 154 -10.29 4.40 1.13
N GLY A 155 -8.98 4.24 1.32
CA GLY A 155 -8.05 3.97 0.23
C GLY A 155 -8.40 2.71 -0.57
N TYR A 156 -8.76 1.60 0.10
CA TYR A 156 -9.21 0.39 -0.59
C TYR A 156 -10.50 0.61 -1.37
N ALA A 157 -11.49 1.33 -0.81
CA ALA A 157 -12.72 1.64 -1.52
C ALA A 157 -12.47 2.48 -2.78
N VAL A 158 -11.60 3.49 -2.67
CA VAL A 158 -11.19 4.36 -3.80
C VAL A 158 -10.41 3.55 -4.83
N GLY A 159 -9.45 2.72 -4.42
CA GLY A 159 -8.67 1.86 -5.30
C GLY A 159 -9.56 0.88 -6.07
N ALA A 160 -10.50 0.22 -5.39
CA ALA A 160 -11.47 -0.67 -6.01
C ALA A 160 -12.33 0.05 -7.07
N ALA A 161 -12.81 1.25 -6.76
CA ALA A 161 -13.60 2.05 -7.70
C ALA A 161 -12.79 2.45 -8.95
N ILE A 162 -11.55 2.93 -8.77
CA ILE A 162 -10.66 3.30 -9.87
C ILE A 162 -10.33 2.07 -10.72
N ALA A 163 -9.98 0.94 -10.10
CA ALA A 163 -9.68 -0.30 -10.79
C ALA A 163 -10.89 -0.79 -11.61
N GLY A 164 -12.11 -0.66 -11.06
CA GLY A 164 -13.36 -0.93 -11.76
C GLY A 164 -13.60 -0.05 -12.99
N ILE A 165 -13.35 1.25 -12.86
CA ILE A 165 -13.45 2.20 -13.98
C ILE A 165 -12.46 1.82 -15.08
N ILE A 166 -11.19 1.56 -14.72
CA ILE A 166 -10.15 1.18 -15.68
C ILE A 166 -10.51 -0.14 -16.37
N ALA A 167 -10.95 -1.15 -15.60
CA ALA A 167 -11.35 -2.45 -16.17
C ALA A 167 -12.51 -2.28 -17.17
N ASN A 168 -13.57 -1.56 -16.80
CA ASN A 168 -14.70 -1.31 -17.70
C ASN A 168 -14.29 -0.52 -18.95
N ALA A 169 -13.52 0.56 -18.79
CA ALA A 169 -13.05 1.39 -19.89
C ALA A 169 -12.14 0.64 -20.87
N SER A 170 -11.48 -0.43 -20.42
CA SER A 170 -10.56 -1.21 -21.22
C SER A 170 -11.23 -2.38 -21.97
N GLY A 171 -12.56 -2.39 -22.05
CA GLY A 171 -13.32 -3.37 -22.84
C GLY A 171 -13.65 -4.67 -22.13
N PHE A 172 -13.48 -4.75 -20.80
CA PHE A 172 -13.84 -5.95 -20.01
C PHE A 172 -15.33 -6.31 -20.15
N SER A 173 -16.19 -5.33 -20.46
CA SER A 173 -17.63 -5.50 -20.69
C SER A 173 -18.01 -6.05 -22.08
N GLU A 174 -17.11 -5.98 -23.07
CA GLU A 174 -17.41 -6.33 -24.48
C GLU A 174 -16.93 -7.73 -24.88
N GLY A 175 -16.26 -8.43 -23.97
CA GLY A 175 -15.68 -9.76 -24.18
C GLY A 175 -14.15 -9.72 -24.17
N LEU A 176 -13.54 -10.55 -23.33
CA LEU A 176 -12.09 -10.59 -23.15
C LEU A 176 -11.39 -11.25 -24.34
N SER A 177 -11.04 -10.47 -25.36
CA SER A 177 -9.97 -10.89 -26.28
C SER A 177 -8.65 -10.94 -25.52
N ARG A 178 -7.82 -11.96 -25.79
CA ARG A 178 -6.55 -12.19 -25.07
C ARG A 178 -5.59 -10.99 -25.18
N GLU A 179 -5.61 -10.27 -26.31
CA GLU A 179 -4.80 -9.09 -26.57
C GLU A 179 -5.30 -7.85 -25.82
N ALA A 180 -6.62 -7.62 -25.79
CA ALA A 180 -7.21 -6.54 -25.00
C ALA A 180 -6.89 -6.75 -23.52
N ALA A 181 -7.10 -7.96 -23.00
CA ALA A 181 -6.86 -8.30 -21.61
C ALA A 181 -5.39 -8.13 -21.15
N ALA A 182 -4.41 -8.41 -22.02
CA ALA A 182 -2.99 -8.19 -21.72
C ALA A 182 -2.66 -6.70 -21.65
N THR A 183 -3.25 -5.90 -22.55
CA THR A 183 -3.13 -4.44 -22.57
C THR A 183 -3.80 -3.82 -21.34
N VAL A 184 -5.00 -4.30 -20.97
CA VAL A 184 -5.72 -3.91 -19.75
C VAL A 184 -4.87 -4.18 -18.52
N ALA A 185 -4.31 -5.39 -18.39
CA ALA A 185 -3.49 -5.75 -17.25
C ALA A 185 -2.29 -4.80 -17.08
N GLY A 186 -1.60 -4.48 -18.19
CA GLY A 186 -0.51 -3.50 -18.17
C GLY A 186 -0.96 -2.14 -17.64
N TRP A 187 -1.99 -1.54 -18.24
CA TRP A 187 -2.49 -0.22 -17.85
C TRP A 187 -3.07 -0.17 -16.44
N LEU A 188 -3.79 -1.22 -16.05
CA LEU A 188 -4.47 -1.32 -14.77
C LEU A 188 -3.47 -1.36 -13.63
N PHE A 189 -2.34 -2.05 -13.74
CA PHE A 189 -1.29 -2.01 -12.72
C PHE A 189 -0.37 -0.79 -12.86
N LEU A 190 -0.07 -0.35 -14.09
CA LEU A 190 0.77 0.84 -14.33
C LEU A 190 0.13 2.12 -13.77
N ALA A 191 -1.20 2.25 -13.82
CA ALA A 191 -1.93 3.40 -13.28
C ALA A 191 -1.73 3.61 -11.77
N PHE A 192 -1.41 2.55 -11.01
CA PHE A 192 -1.18 2.64 -9.57
C PHE A 192 0.31 2.78 -9.20
N VAL A 193 1.23 2.63 -10.15
CA VAL A 193 2.68 2.87 -9.92
C VAL A 193 2.96 4.29 -9.42
N PRO A 194 2.36 5.37 -9.99
CA PRO A 194 2.52 6.72 -9.45
C PRO A 194 2.12 6.84 -7.97
N LEU A 195 1.07 6.12 -7.55
CA LEU A 195 0.65 6.10 -6.15
C LEU A 195 1.65 5.36 -5.25
N GLY A 196 2.26 4.28 -5.74
CA GLY A 196 3.39 3.63 -5.07
C GLY A 196 4.58 4.58 -4.87
N ILE A 197 4.91 5.39 -5.89
CA ILE A 197 5.95 6.43 -5.81
C ILE A 197 5.59 7.48 -4.77
N VAL A 198 4.33 7.98 -4.76
CA VAL A 198 3.86 8.92 -3.74
C VAL A 198 3.98 8.33 -2.33
N GLY A 199 3.65 7.05 -2.15
CA GLY A 199 3.83 6.33 -0.89
C GLY A 199 5.30 6.29 -0.44
N CYS A 200 6.24 6.02 -1.35
CA CYS A 200 7.67 6.08 -1.06
C CYS A 200 8.16 7.49 -0.73
N LEU A 201 7.71 8.50 -1.48
CA LEU A 201 8.06 9.90 -1.22
C LEU A 201 7.53 10.34 0.16
N ALA A 202 6.33 9.91 0.52
CA ALA A 202 5.74 10.17 1.82
C ALA A 202 6.53 9.47 2.95
N ALA A 203 6.99 8.23 2.75
CA ALA A 203 7.86 7.52 3.68
C ALA A 203 9.20 8.26 3.90
N LEU A 204 9.85 8.68 2.80
CA LEU A 204 11.09 9.45 2.84
C LEU A 204 10.89 10.80 3.53
N ARG A 205 9.80 11.51 3.22
CA ARG A 205 9.47 12.79 3.86
C ARG A 205 9.26 12.63 5.35
N MET A 206 8.47 11.64 5.77
CA MET A 206 8.26 11.31 7.18
C MET A 206 9.57 11.01 7.92
N SER A 207 10.52 10.34 7.25
CA SER A 207 11.84 10.07 7.83
C SER A 207 12.69 11.33 8.04
N SER A 208 12.45 12.37 7.22
CA SER A 208 13.21 13.63 7.21
C SER A 208 12.61 14.72 8.12
N THR A 209 11.28 14.85 8.24
CA THR A 209 10.64 15.90 9.04
C THR A 209 10.80 15.69 10.54
N ALA A 210 10.95 14.44 10.98
CA ALA A 210 11.25 14.10 12.37
C ALA A 210 12.72 14.33 12.77
N ASN A 211 13.58 14.84 11.86
CA ASN A 211 14.95 15.30 12.16
C ASN A 211 15.03 16.80 12.47
N ARG A 212 13.92 17.54 12.48
CA ARG A 212 13.90 18.85 13.12
C ARG A 212 13.74 18.63 14.62
N PRO A 213 14.80 18.77 15.45
CA PRO A 213 14.60 18.83 16.89
C PRO A 213 13.55 19.90 17.16
N GLN A 214 12.61 19.60 18.07
CA GLN A 214 11.70 20.58 18.64
C GLN A 214 12.52 21.64 19.40
N MET A 215 13.22 22.52 18.68
CA MET A 215 13.74 23.77 19.19
C MET A 215 12.67 24.83 18.92
N ALA A 216 11.66 24.89 19.77
CA ALA A 216 10.84 26.08 20.06
C ALA A 216 9.62 25.69 20.90
N ALA A 217 9.81 25.62 22.21
CA ALA A 217 8.81 25.99 23.21
C ALA A 217 9.53 26.08 24.56
N GLY A 218 10.36 27.12 24.69
CA GLY A 218 10.79 27.67 25.97
C GLY A 218 9.99 28.94 26.22
#